data_AF-A0A838JFL0-F1
#
_entry.id   AF-A0A838JFL0-F1
#
_cell.length_a   1.000
_cell.length_b   1.000
_cell.length_c   1.000
_cell.angle_alpha   90.00
_cell.angle_beta   90.00
_cell.angle_gamma   90.00
#
_symmetry.space_group_name_H-M   'P 1'
#
loop_
_entity.id
_entity.type
_entity.pdbx_description
1 polymer ?
#
loop_
_entity_poly.entity_id
_entity_poly.type
_entity_poly.pdbx_seq_one_letter_code
_entity_poly.pdbx_strand_id
1 'polypeptide(L)'
;MAGKVDNNISSEEYKEFLAERERITAAMNAAQSEFMFQTYKKLRSVLNRRYEAAIRLNITLENKQVSEVAKQKSAVFKAEKEKAKTA
;
A
#
# COMPACT_ATOMS: atom_id res chain seq x y z
N MET A 1 20.69 -15.35 -7.29
CA MET A 1 20.15 -14.16 -7.97
C MET A 1 18.90 -13.72 -7.23
N ALA A 2 18.95 -12.60 -6.49
CA ALA A 2 17.75 -12.01 -5.93
C ALA A 2 17.00 -11.34 -7.08
N GLY A 3 15.91 -11.95 -7.55
CA GLY A 3 15.04 -11.35 -8.55
C GLY A 3 14.59 -9.97 -8.06
N LYS A 4 14.61 -8.97 -8.95
CA LYS A 4 13.97 -7.68 -8.66
C LYS A 4 12.52 -7.98 -8.32
N VAL A 5 12.16 -7.82 -7.06
CA VAL A 5 10.76 -7.86 -6.63
C VAL A 5 10.14 -6.61 -7.22
N ASP A 6 9.31 -6.78 -8.24
CA ASP A 6 8.54 -5.67 -8.78
C ASP A 6 7.60 -5.21 -7.66
N ASN A 7 7.70 -3.93 -7.28
CA ASN A 7 6.91 -3.38 -6.17
C ASN A 7 5.48 -3.04 -6.62
N ASN A 8 5.15 -3.30 -7.89
CA ASN A 8 3.84 -3.08 -8.45
C ASN A 8 3.02 -4.36 -8.40
N ILE A 9 1.93 -4.32 -7.63
CA ILE A 9 0.86 -5.30 -7.64
C ILE A 9 -0.16 -4.90 -8.71
N SER A 10 -0.51 -5.81 -9.61
CA SER A 10 -1.56 -5.59 -10.60
C SER A 10 -2.94 -5.50 -9.93
N SER A 11 -3.91 -4.89 -10.62
CA SER A 11 -5.29 -4.83 -10.11
C SER A 11 -5.89 -6.22 -9.88
N GLU A 12 -5.48 -7.22 -10.67
CA GLU A 12 -5.98 -8.59 -10.55
C GLU A 12 -5.39 -9.29 -9.33
N GLU A 13 -4.08 -9.21 -9.13
CA GLU A 13 -3.41 -9.73 -7.92
C GLU A 13 -3.97 -9.09 -6.63
N TYR A 14 -4.37 -7.82 -6.69
CA TYR A 14 -5.03 -7.15 -5.57
C TYR A 14 -6.41 -7.74 -5.26
N LYS A 15 -7.21 -8.04 -6.29
CA LYS A 15 -8.51 -8.71 -6.11
C LYS A 15 -8.34 -10.12 -5.58
N GLU A 16 -7.38 -10.87 -6.10
CA GLU A 16 -7.04 -12.21 -5.61
C GLU A 16 -6.65 -12.17 -4.13
N PHE A 17 -5.85 -11.19 -3.73
CA PHE A 17 -5.49 -10.97 -2.33
C PHE A 17 -6.71 -10.68 -1.44
N LEU A 18 -7.65 -9.83 -1.89
CA LEU A 18 -8.88 -9.56 -1.15
C LEU A 18 -9.76 -10.81 -1.03
N ALA A 19 -9.92 -11.56 -2.13
CA ALA A 19 -10.67 -12.81 -2.14
C ALA A 19 -10.06 -13.83 -1.18
N GLU A 20 -8.72 -13.94 -1.11
CA GLU A 20 -8.04 -14.85 -0.20
C GLU A 20 -8.26 -14.47 1.28
N ARG A 21 -8.28 -13.17 1.60
CA ARG A 21 -8.63 -12.71 2.96
C ARG A 21 -10.05 -13.09 3.36
N GLU A 22 -10.99 -12.99 2.42
CA GLU A 22 -12.38 -13.39 2.64
C GLU A 22 -12.50 -14.91 2.84
N ARG A 23 -11.82 -15.71 1.99
CA ARG A 23 -11.79 -17.17 2.13
C ARG A 23 -11.26 -17.61 3.49
N ILE A 24 -10.16 -17.03 3.97
CA ILE A 24 -9.59 -17.37 5.29
C ILE A 24 -10.55 -16.97 6.42
N THR A 25 -11.26 -15.85 6.27
CA THR A 25 -12.27 -15.44 7.25
C THR A 25 -13.45 -16.42 7.28
N ALA A 26 -13.93 -16.86 6.12
CA ALA A 26 -14.97 -17.87 6.01
C ALA A 26 -14.51 -19.22 6.59
N ALA A 27 -13.29 -19.66 6.28
CA ALA A 27 -12.72 -20.90 6.79
C ALA A 27 -12.51 -20.89 8.31
N MET A 28 -12.15 -19.72 8.88
CA MET A 28 -12.09 -19.52 10.33
C MET A 28 -13.47 -19.67 10.98
N ASN A 29 -14.52 -19.10 10.38
CA ASN A 29 -15.89 -19.18 10.91
C ASN A 29 -16.50 -20.57 10.76
N ALA A 30 -16.11 -21.32 9.73
CA ALA A 30 -16.55 -22.69 9.48
C ALA A 30 -15.70 -23.75 10.21
N ALA A 31 -14.63 -23.35 10.91
CA ALA A 31 -13.73 -24.27 11.58
C ALA A 31 -14.43 -24.98 12.75
N GLN A 32 -14.56 -26.30 12.65
CA GLN A 32 -15.13 -27.14 13.71
C GLN A 32 -14.07 -27.70 14.67
N SER A 33 -12.80 -27.37 14.44
CA SER A 33 -11.67 -27.78 15.28
C SER A 33 -10.92 -26.55 15.78
N GLU A 34 -10.62 -26.54 17.08
CA GLU A 34 -9.83 -25.48 17.72
C GLU A 34 -8.47 -25.31 17.04
N PHE A 35 -7.83 -26.40 16.63
CA PHE A 35 -6.56 -26.35 15.90
C PHE A 35 -6.70 -25.58 14.58
N MET A 36 -7.76 -25.87 13.80
CA MET A 36 -8.02 -25.18 12.53
C MET A 36 -8.39 -23.72 12.75
N PHE A 37 -9.22 -23.43 13.76
CA PHE A 37 -9.58 -22.06 14.13
C PHE A 37 -8.34 -21.22 14.47
N GLN A 38 -7.46 -21.74 15.33
CA GLN A 38 -6.21 -21.05 15.70
C GLN A 38 -5.27 -20.89 14.50
N THR A 39 -5.24 -21.87 13.60
CA THR A 39 -4.44 -21.78 12.36
C THR A 39 -4.95 -20.66 11.46
N TYR A 40 -6.25 -20.61 11.15
CA TYR A 40 -6.83 -19.54 10.33
C TYR A 40 -6.73 -18.17 11.01
N LYS A 41 -6.89 -18.10 12.33
CA LYS A 41 -6.68 -16.86 13.09
C LYS A 41 -5.27 -16.31 12.91
N LYS A 42 -4.24 -17.17 12.98
CA LYS A 42 -2.84 -16.77 12.74
C LYS A 42 -2.63 -16.30 11.29
N LEU A 43 -3.14 -17.05 10.31
CA LEU A 43 -3.05 -16.68 8.89
C LEU A 43 -3.70 -15.31 8.61
N ARG A 44 -4.92 -15.10 9.12
CA ARG A 44 -5.64 -13.82 9.02
C ARG A 44 -4.86 -12.67 9.65
N SER A 45 -4.24 -12.90 10.81
CA SER A 45 -3.42 -11.87 11.48
C SER A 45 -2.21 -11.45 10.64
N VAL A 46 -1.50 -12.41 10.04
CA VAL A 46 -0.35 -12.14 9.17
C VAL A 46 -0.78 -11.35 7.92
N LEU A 47 -1.86 -11.78 7.27
CA LEU A 47 -2.42 -11.09 6.11
C LEU A 47 -2.82 -9.65 6.41
N ASN A 48 -3.50 -9.40 7.53
CA ASN A 48 -3.89 -8.05 7.91
C ASN A 48 -2.67 -7.15 8.15
N ARG A 49 -1.62 -7.64 8.82
CA ARG A 49 -0.39 -6.86 9.02
C ARG A 49 0.28 -6.47 7.70
N ARG A 50 0.31 -7.40 6.74
CA ARG A 50 0.86 -7.13 5.40
C ARG A 50 0.02 -6.13 4.63
N TYR A 51 -1.31 -6.25 4.68
CA TYR A 51 -2.23 -5.30 4.07
C TYR A 51 -2.06 -3.88 4.63
N GLU A 52 -2.01 -3.73 5.95
CA GLU A 52 -1.77 -2.43 6.59
C GLU A 52 -0.41 -1.83 6.23
N ALA A 53 0.63 -2.66 6.14
CA ALA A 53 1.95 -2.21 5.71
C ALA A 53 1.93 -1.68 4.26
N ALA A 54 1.20 -2.37 3.36
CA ALA A 54 1.02 -1.91 1.98
C ALA A 54 0.25 -0.57 1.92
N ILE A 55 -0.84 -0.42 2.70
CA ILE A 55 -1.57 0.85 2.79
C ILE A 55 -0.66 1.98 3.27
N ARG A 56 0.10 1.76 4.35
CA ARG A 56 1.04 2.77 4.89
C ARG A 56 2.12 3.15 3.86
N LEU A 57 2.61 2.19 3.10
CA LEU A 57 3.56 2.44 2.03
C LEU A 57 2.95 3.31 0.93
N ASN A 58 1.73 3.00 0.48
CA ASN A 58 1.03 3.77 -0.54
C ASN A 58 0.81 5.22 -0.10
N ILE A 59 0.31 5.44 1.13
CA ILE A 59 0.15 6.79 1.71
C ILE A 59 1.50 7.54 1.74
N THR A 60 2.59 6.85 2.08
CA THR A 60 3.93 7.46 2.10
C THR A 60 4.38 7.86 0.70
N LEU A 61 4.11 7.04 -0.31
CA LEU A 61 4.44 7.33 -1.70
C LEU A 61 3.61 8.50 -2.23
N GLU A 62 2.30 8.52 -1.95
CA GLU A 62 1.40 9.63 -2.29
C GLU A 62 1.88 10.94 -1.64
N ASN A 63 2.20 10.92 -0.35
CA ASN A 63 2.71 12.11 0.35
C ASN A 63 4.04 12.60 -0.23
N LYS A 64 4.93 11.69 -0.65
CA LYS A 64 6.17 12.05 -1.35
C LYS A 64 5.88 12.71 -2.69
N GLN A 65 4.98 12.15 -3.49
CA GLN A 65 4.57 12.74 -4.78
C GLN A 65 3.97 14.13 -4.60
N VAL A 66 3.05 14.30 -3.63
CA VAL A 66 2.45 15.60 -3.30
C VAL A 66 3.52 16.61 -2.86
N SER A 67 4.48 16.19 -2.04
CA SER A 67 5.58 17.04 -1.59
C SER A 67 6.46 17.49 -2.76
N GLU A 68 6.82 16.59 -3.67
CA GLU A 68 7.62 16.92 -4.85
C GLU A 68 6.89 17.90 -5.78
N VAL A 69 5.59 17.70 -6.02
CA VAL A 69 4.76 18.65 -6.78
C VAL A 69 4.72 20.02 -6.10
N ALA A 70 4.60 20.08 -4.77
CA ALA A 70 4.59 21.34 -4.04
C ALA A 70 5.94 22.09 -4.13
N LYS A 71 7.06 21.36 -4.04
CA LYS A 71 8.40 21.92 -4.24
C LYS A 71 8.57 22.49 -5.65
N GLN A 72 8.14 21.74 -6.67
CA GLN A 72 8.19 22.19 -8.07
C GLN A 72 7.39 23.48 -8.26
N LYS A 73 6.15 23.54 -7.75
CA LYS A 73 5.33 24.77 -7.80
C LYS A 73 6.03 25.94 -7.11
N SER A 74 6.58 25.73 -5.91
CA SER A 74 7.29 26.78 -5.18
C SER A 74 8.52 27.31 -5.95
N ALA A 75 9.27 26.41 -6.59
CA ALA A 75 10.41 26.79 -7.41
C ALA A 75 10.00 27.64 -8.63
N VAL A 76 8.90 27.28 -9.31
CA VAL A 76 8.34 28.06 -10.43
C VAL A 76 7.93 29.45 -9.98
N PHE A 77 7.17 29.57 -8.88
CA PHE A 77 6.76 30.87 -8.34
C PHE A 77 7.95 31.76 -7.94
N LYS A 78 9.02 31.19 -7.37
CA LYS A 78 10.25 31.94 -7.05
C LYS A 78 10.94 32.44 -8.32
N ALA A 79 11.08 31.58 -9.33
CA ALA A 79 11.70 31.93 -10.60
C ALA A 79 10.92 33.02 -11.35
N GLU A 80 9.58 32.95 -11.35
CA GLU A 80 8.72 33.99 -11.94
C GLU A 80 8.83 35.33 -11.20
N LYS A 81 8.91 35.30 -9.87
CA LYS A 81 9.08 36.50 -9.04
C LYS A 81 10.44 37.18 -9.26
N GLU A 82 11.50 36.41 -9.50
CA GLU A 82 12.82 36.95 -9.82
C GLU A 82 12.86 37.58 -11.22
N LYS A 83 12.22 36.95 -12.22
CA LYS A 83 12.05 37.54 -13.55
C LYS A 83 11.24 38.84 -13.52
N ALA A 84 10.19 38.91 -12.71
CA ALA A 84 9.38 40.12 -12.55
C ALA A 84 10.09 41.27 -11.81
N LYS A 85 11.21 41.01 -11.12
CA LYS A 85 12.04 42.05 -10.47
C LYS A 85 13.18 42.57 -11.34
N THR A 86 13.49 41.85 -12.42
CA THR A 86 14.57 42.16 -13.35
C THR A 86 14.08 42.71 -14.69
N ALA A 87 12.76 42.73 -14.89
CA ALA A 87 12.06 43.45 -15.96
C ALA A 87 11.57 44.81 -15.46
#